data_AF-A0A5C8FF97-F1
#
_entry.id   AF-A0A5C8FF97-F1
#
_cell.length_a   1.000
_cell.length_b   1.000
_cell.length_c   1.000
_cell.angle_alpha   90.00
_cell.angle_beta   90.00
_cell.angle_gamma   90.00
#
_symmetry.space_group_name_H-M   'P 1'
#
loop_
_entity.id
_entity.type
_entity.pdbx_description
1 polymer ?
#
loop_
_entity_poly.entity_id
_entity_poly.type
_entity_poly.pdbx_seq_one_letter_code
_entity_poly.pdbx_strand_id
1 'polypeptide(L)'
;MNKKLIISLTFILFVSCNKVKYQLENKNEKNYSFETAQYISKDGINGEIEAGKKDYYYFGIEKTQIIDFYISNSTKSHIAMTLYDSEKNIIKVISEPDYIVNASNTNEMIKLNKDIQIMKGMYFEHNDILSSTLPKYYITIESREKTEYSLILQKREYKETDEKEPNDKIGNAQIIEVNSDNRLYTIEGYYSQTYNPALTSGDLKNMEIDAYKITNGSFNIYSISIELSGVPSIDASLRLYDYKGNWITIKDINNTGDGETIDKLILYPYSSYYFVLSANNTVLNIPYRLNIIAKPYDKYTENEPNNKPEEAQNIEFNKTYKGAIDYSFDRDYFSFNIPIQSSIKLKYFLIDSQAVNISVSNNIYGKIKTMPQTDDENIFSLPQGKYYLIFERDLTKETWQKGISKARNYEFNLSVSNEMSMDYNYGYYDYKDETENIEEYNYYYYNEESQKEFEENLENNFNDTNNKIEEDYNSDYYYYYYEDESDNYDYYNEY
;
A
#
# COMPACT_ATOMS: atom_id res chain seq x y z
N MET A 1 18.83 60.62 -15.25
CA MET A 1 18.57 60.30 -13.82
C MET A 1 17.57 59.16 -13.79
N ASN A 2 18.03 57.98 -13.39
CA ASN A 2 17.29 56.87 -12.75
C ASN A 2 18.15 55.61 -12.88
N LYS A 3 19.05 55.44 -11.91
CA LYS A 3 19.80 54.20 -11.69
C LYS A 3 18.78 53.11 -11.36
N LYS A 4 18.59 52.13 -12.25
CA LYS A 4 17.97 50.87 -11.86
C LYS A 4 18.98 50.12 -11.01
N LEU A 5 18.61 49.99 -9.74
CA LEU A 5 19.29 49.22 -8.71
C LEU A 5 19.33 47.75 -9.17
N ILE A 6 20.52 47.27 -9.56
CA ILE A 6 20.77 45.83 -9.70
C ILE A 6 20.88 45.32 -8.26
N ILE A 7 19.80 44.73 -7.75
CA ILE A 7 19.83 43.98 -6.49
C ILE A 7 20.51 42.66 -6.83
N SER A 8 21.81 42.58 -6.57
CA SER A 8 22.52 41.31 -6.45
C SER A 8 21.92 40.58 -5.25
N LEU A 9 21.07 39.58 -5.51
CA LEU A 9 20.50 38.74 -4.46
C LEU A 9 21.64 37.91 -3.89
N THR A 10 22.19 38.40 -2.79
CA THR A 10 23.28 37.79 -2.06
C THR A 10 22.72 36.55 -1.36
N PHE A 11 23.38 35.41 -1.56
CA PHE A 11 23.14 34.13 -0.88
C PHE A 11 22.70 34.33 0.58
N ILE A 12 21.44 34.03 0.89
CA ILE A 12 21.02 33.83 2.28
C ILE A 12 21.28 32.36 2.60
N LEU A 13 22.56 32.04 2.83
CA LEU A 13 22.89 31.02 3.81
C LEU A 13 22.50 31.63 5.16
N PHE A 14 21.75 30.88 5.98
CA PHE A 14 21.43 31.26 7.34
C PHE A 14 22.72 31.48 8.15
N VAL A 15 23.24 32.71 8.14
CA VAL A 15 24.27 33.17 9.07
C VAL A 15 23.54 33.67 10.30
N SER A 16 23.14 32.74 11.18
CA SER A 16 23.09 33.10 12.58
C SER A 16 24.54 33.29 13.04
N CYS A 17 24.78 34.35 13.79
CA CYS A 17 26.12 34.69 14.29
C CYS A 17 26.52 33.67 15.37
N ASN A 18 27.00 32.49 14.96
CA ASN A 18 28.02 31.64 15.58
C ASN A 18 28.03 30.25 14.93
N LYS A 19 29.16 29.90 14.28
CA LYS A 19 29.51 28.65 13.56
C LYS A 19 28.79 28.44 12.22
N VAL A 20 29.57 28.30 11.16
CA VAL A 20 29.11 27.75 9.87
C VAL A 20 28.55 26.35 10.17
N LYS A 21 27.27 26.11 9.84
CA LYS A 21 26.54 24.89 10.20
C LYS A 21 27.11 23.62 9.52
N TYR A 22 27.66 23.75 8.31
CA TYR A 22 28.22 22.65 7.53
C TYR A 22 29.61 23.01 7.01
N GLN A 23 30.56 22.09 7.13
CA GLN A 23 31.91 22.24 6.59
C GLN A 23 31.97 21.62 5.19
N LEU A 24 32.07 22.47 4.17
CA LEU A 24 32.19 22.03 2.78
C LEU A 24 33.66 22.04 2.35
N GLU A 25 34.01 21.11 1.47
CA GLU A 25 35.27 21.12 0.74
C GLU A 25 35.05 21.44 -0.74
N ASN A 26 36.10 21.86 -1.45
CA ASN A 26 35.98 22.19 -2.87
C ASN A 26 36.13 20.93 -3.73
N LYS A 27 35.45 20.93 -4.87
CA LYS A 27 35.65 19.94 -5.94
C LYS A 27 37.12 19.92 -6.40
N ASN A 28 37.64 18.72 -6.63
CA ASN A 28 38.94 18.47 -7.25
C ASN A 28 38.86 18.57 -8.78
N GLU A 29 39.96 18.98 -9.42
CA GLU A 29 40.04 19.22 -10.88
C GLU A 29 39.88 17.96 -11.77
N LYS A 30 39.70 16.76 -11.19
CA LYS A 30 39.72 15.47 -11.92
C LYS A 30 38.79 14.42 -11.30
N ASN A 31 37.49 14.66 -11.30
CA ASN A 31 36.49 13.72 -10.81
C ASN A 31 35.41 13.40 -11.85
N TYR A 32 35.80 12.96 -13.04
CA TYR A 32 34.91 12.76 -14.19
C TYR A 32 34.55 11.29 -14.47
N SER A 33 34.89 10.38 -13.56
CA SER A 33 34.52 8.95 -13.63
C SER A 33 34.43 8.34 -12.23
N PHE A 34 33.84 7.15 -12.11
CA PHE A 34 33.80 6.40 -10.85
C PHE A 34 35.21 6.12 -10.27
N GLU A 35 36.18 5.85 -11.13
CA GLU A 35 37.57 5.56 -10.76
C GLU A 35 38.31 6.81 -10.25
N THR A 36 37.83 7.99 -10.62
CA THR A 36 38.40 9.29 -10.24
C THR A 36 37.51 10.06 -9.26
N ALA A 37 36.45 9.42 -8.76
CA ALA A 37 35.48 10.03 -7.86
C ALA A 37 36.17 10.62 -6.62
N GLN A 38 35.76 11.81 -6.21
CA GLN A 38 36.29 12.46 -5.00
C GLN A 38 35.59 11.92 -3.75
N TYR A 39 36.38 11.56 -2.73
CA TYR A 39 35.83 11.22 -1.42
C TYR A 39 35.26 12.46 -0.75
N ILE A 40 34.01 12.38 -0.25
CA ILE A 40 33.39 13.42 0.56
C ILE A 40 33.87 13.22 2.00
N SER A 41 34.86 14.01 2.41
CA SER A 41 35.52 13.88 3.70
C SER A 41 34.88 14.71 4.82
N LYS A 42 33.99 15.64 4.46
CA LYS A 42 33.27 16.53 5.38
C LYS A 42 31.75 16.43 5.21
N ASP A 43 31.03 17.52 5.45
CA ASP A 43 29.57 17.58 5.36
C ASP A 43 29.09 17.72 3.90
N GLY A 44 29.99 18.00 2.95
CA GLY A 44 29.60 18.18 1.55
C GLY A 44 30.65 18.87 0.68
N ILE A 45 30.25 19.20 -0.56
CA ILE A 45 31.11 19.73 -1.62
C ILE A 45 30.57 21.06 -2.15
N ASN A 46 31.46 22.03 -2.39
CA ASN A 46 31.24 23.12 -3.33
C ASN A 46 31.90 22.78 -4.67
N GLY A 47 31.13 22.77 -5.75
CA GLY A 47 31.60 22.37 -7.06
C GLY A 47 31.13 23.28 -8.18
N GLU A 48 31.73 23.06 -9.35
CA GLU A 48 31.33 23.69 -10.61
C GLU A 48 31.33 22.61 -11.70
N ILE A 49 30.17 22.39 -12.30
CA ILE A 49 29.97 21.44 -13.39
C ILE A 49 30.38 22.12 -14.69
N GLU A 50 31.21 21.46 -15.49
CA GLU A 50 31.43 21.86 -16.88
C GLU A 50 30.26 21.41 -17.74
N ALA A 51 29.81 22.24 -18.69
CA ALA A 51 28.67 21.91 -19.55
C ALA A 51 28.82 20.53 -20.23
N GLY A 52 27.85 19.64 -19.99
CA GLY A 52 27.85 18.29 -20.55
C GLY A 52 28.83 17.29 -19.89
N LYS A 53 29.42 17.65 -18.74
CA LYS A 53 30.23 16.74 -17.91
C LYS A 53 29.47 16.32 -16.66
N LYS A 54 29.93 15.22 -16.06
CA LYS A 54 29.46 14.71 -14.77
C LYS A 54 30.58 14.82 -13.75
N ASP A 55 30.25 15.29 -12.57
CA ASP A 55 31.13 15.27 -11.40
C ASP A 55 30.81 14.04 -10.56
N TYR A 56 31.85 13.31 -10.14
CA TYR A 56 31.74 12.05 -9.42
C TYR A 56 32.27 12.21 -8.00
N TYR A 57 31.50 11.72 -7.03
CA TYR A 57 31.84 11.70 -5.62
C TYR A 57 31.56 10.34 -5.02
N TYR A 58 32.14 10.06 -3.86
CA TYR A 58 31.81 8.89 -3.07
C TYR A 58 31.92 9.15 -1.57
N PHE A 59 31.21 8.34 -0.78
CA PHE A 59 31.27 8.37 0.67
C PHE A 59 31.17 6.95 1.24
N GLY A 60 31.56 6.78 2.50
CA GLY A 60 31.49 5.51 3.22
C GLY A 60 30.45 5.55 4.35
N ILE A 61 29.95 4.38 4.73
CA ILE A 61 28.98 4.19 5.83
C ILE A 61 29.65 3.46 6.99
N GLU A 62 29.92 4.20 8.07
CA GLU A 62 30.57 3.69 9.28
C GLU A 62 29.59 3.11 10.31
N LYS A 63 28.32 3.50 10.23
CA LYS A 63 27.23 3.03 11.09
C LYS A 63 25.90 3.18 10.37
N THR A 64 24.90 2.41 10.78
CA THR A 64 23.54 2.53 10.26
C THR A 64 23.01 3.94 10.50
N GLN A 65 22.58 4.60 9.42
CA GLN A 65 22.22 6.02 9.45
C GLN A 65 21.25 6.39 8.32
N ILE A 66 20.60 7.54 8.52
CA ILE A 66 19.81 8.22 7.50
C ILE A 66 20.64 9.40 6.97
N ILE A 67 20.64 9.61 5.65
CA ILE A 67 21.28 10.76 5.01
C ILE A 67 20.26 11.51 4.14
N ASP A 68 20.07 12.79 4.44
CA ASP A 68 19.38 13.72 3.55
C ASP A 68 20.43 14.40 2.65
N PHE A 69 20.24 14.34 1.34
CA PHE A 69 21.11 15.00 0.36
C PHE A 69 20.45 16.30 -0.12
N TYR A 70 21.12 17.41 0.14
CA TYR A 70 20.71 18.73 -0.35
C TYR A 70 21.63 19.10 -1.51
N ILE A 71 21.04 19.41 -2.65
CA ILE A 71 21.78 19.96 -3.80
C ILE A 71 21.20 21.31 -4.16
N SER A 72 22.04 22.33 -4.17
CA SER A 72 21.66 23.71 -4.50
C SER A 72 22.57 24.27 -5.56
N ASN A 73 22.06 25.13 -6.44
CA ASN A 73 22.87 25.79 -7.46
C ASN A 73 22.66 27.31 -7.49
N SER A 74 23.72 28.04 -7.86
CA SER A 74 23.70 29.51 -7.92
C SER A 74 23.08 30.05 -9.22
N THR A 75 23.00 29.21 -10.26
CA THR A 75 22.35 29.51 -11.54
C THR A 75 20.96 28.89 -11.56
N LYS A 76 20.01 29.45 -12.33
CA LYS A 76 18.70 28.81 -12.56
C LYS A 76 18.77 27.66 -13.59
N SER A 77 19.91 26.98 -13.65
CA SER A 77 20.16 25.89 -14.61
C SER A 77 19.64 24.57 -14.04
N HIS A 78 19.22 23.66 -14.92
CA HIS A 78 18.80 22.32 -14.49
C HIS A 78 20.01 21.53 -13.97
N ILE A 79 19.89 20.97 -12.77
CA ILE A 79 20.89 20.09 -12.14
C ILE A 79 20.22 18.78 -11.75
N ALA A 80 20.92 17.67 -11.97
CA ALA A 80 20.48 16.35 -11.54
C ALA A 80 21.56 15.71 -10.66
N MET A 81 21.13 15.00 -9.62
CA MET A 81 21.99 14.19 -8.77
C MET A 81 21.51 12.74 -8.78
N THR A 82 22.43 11.80 -9.02
CA THR A 82 22.15 10.37 -8.97
C THR A 82 22.98 9.72 -7.87
N LEU A 83 22.34 8.92 -7.03
CA LEU A 83 22.95 8.08 -6.00
C LEU A 83 23.10 6.65 -6.53
N TYR A 84 24.24 6.01 -6.23
CA TYR A 84 24.57 4.65 -6.64
C TYR A 84 25.08 3.82 -5.46
N ASP A 85 24.88 2.51 -5.55
CA ASP A 85 25.45 1.53 -4.64
C ASP A 85 26.94 1.28 -4.92
N SER A 86 27.54 0.33 -4.20
CA SER A 86 28.96 -0.02 -4.35
C SER A 86 29.31 -0.69 -5.68
N GLU A 87 28.33 -1.31 -6.33
CA GLU A 87 28.45 -1.98 -7.63
C GLU A 87 28.15 -1.03 -8.80
N LYS A 88 27.82 0.24 -8.50
CA LYS A 88 27.47 1.31 -9.45
C LYS A 88 26.08 1.14 -10.05
N ASN A 89 25.19 0.38 -9.42
CA ASN A 89 23.77 0.37 -9.76
C ASN A 89 23.10 1.65 -9.23
N ILE A 90 22.13 2.18 -9.97
CA ILE A 90 21.40 3.39 -9.58
C ILE A 90 20.47 3.04 -8.41
N ILE A 91 20.57 3.80 -7.32
CA ILE A 91 19.69 3.73 -6.16
C ILE A 91 18.52 4.69 -6.33
N LYS A 92 18.81 5.99 -6.47
CA LYS A 92 17.79 7.06 -6.61
C LYS A 92 18.34 8.23 -7.41
N VAL A 93 17.48 8.90 -8.14
CA VAL A 93 17.80 10.11 -8.92
C VAL A 93 16.92 11.24 -8.42
N ILE A 94 17.51 12.40 -8.18
CA ILE A 94 16.76 13.65 -8.05
C ILE A 94 17.11 14.56 -9.22
N SER A 95 16.08 14.86 -10.00
CA SER A 95 16.14 15.66 -11.23
C SER A 95 14.76 16.25 -11.44
N GLU A 96 14.43 17.25 -10.63
CA GLU A 96 13.05 17.74 -10.59
C GLU A 96 12.64 18.41 -11.91
N PRO A 97 11.42 18.16 -12.40
CA PRO A 97 10.95 18.74 -13.65
C PRO A 97 10.87 20.28 -13.54
N ASP A 98 11.07 20.97 -14.67
CA ASP A 98 11.01 22.44 -14.76
C ASP A 98 9.63 23.00 -14.33
N TYR A 99 8.60 22.15 -14.28
CA TYR A 99 7.22 22.48 -13.95
C TYR A 99 6.55 21.35 -13.17
N ILE A 100 5.66 21.71 -12.24
CA ILE A 100 4.70 20.78 -11.62
C ILE A 100 3.28 21.26 -11.98
N VAL A 101 2.37 20.31 -12.20
CA VAL A 101 0.94 20.59 -12.43
C VAL A 101 0.27 20.94 -11.09
N ASN A 102 -0.46 22.05 -11.03
CA ASN A 102 -1.20 22.43 -9.83
C ASN A 102 -2.30 21.39 -9.52
N ALA A 103 -2.22 20.75 -8.34
CA ALA A 103 -3.19 19.76 -7.84
C ALA A 103 -4.65 20.26 -7.82
N SER A 104 -4.85 21.58 -7.80
CA SER A 104 -6.19 22.19 -7.76
C SER A 104 -6.73 22.56 -9.15
N ASN A 105 -5.86 22.60 -10.17
CA ASN A 105 -6.20 23.08 -11.51
C ASN A 105 -5.19 22.55 -12.53
N THR A 106 -5.60 21.53 -13.29
CA THR A 106 -4.75 20.82 -14.27
C THR A 106 -4.21 21.69 -15.41
N ASN A 107 -4.69 22.93 -15.54
CA ASN A 107 -4.24 23.90 -16.56
C ASN A 107 -3.21 24.92 -16.05
N GLU A 108 -2.84 24.91 -14.76
CA GLU A 108 -1.80 25.80 -14.21
C GLU A 108 -0.50 25.04 -13.96
N MET A 109 0.53 25.37 -14.73
CA MET A 109 1.91 24.90 -14.49
C MET A 109 2.61 25.86 -13.53
N ILE A 110 2.94 25.38 -12.33
CA ILE A 110 3.71 26.16 -11.36
C ILE A 110 5.19 25.99 -11.69
N LYS A 111 5.83 27.07 -12.13
CA LYS A 111 7.29 27.12 -12.27
C LYS A 111 7.91 27.15 -10.88
N LEU A 112 8.62 26.09 -10.50
CA LEU A 112 9.32 26.11 -9.22
C LEU A 112 10.61 26.90 -9.36
N ASN A 113 10.78 27.90 -8.49
CA ASN A 113 12.09 28.48 -8.25
C ASN A 113 12.82 27.51 -7.32
N LYS A 114 13.68 26.65 -7.87
CA LYS A 114 14.40 25.67 -7.05
C LYS A 114 15.87 25.99 -7.04
N ASP A 115 16.23 26.84 -6.09
CA ASP A 115 17.64 27.03 -5.75
C ASP A 115 18.16 25.79 -4.95
N ILE A 116 17.28 24.88 -4.48
CA ILE A 116 17.60 23.69 -3.69
C ILE A 116 16.67 22.51 -4.06
N GLN A 117 17.24 21.33 -4.30
CA GLN A 117 16.56 20.03 -4.39
C GLN A 117 17.00 19.14 -3.22
N ILE A 118 16.10 18.27 -2.74
CA ILE A 118 16.34 17.44 -1.54
C ILE A 118 15.93 16.00 -1.81
N MET A 119 16.89 15.07 -1.71
CA MET A 119 16.65 13.63 -1.63
C MET A 119 16.69 13.23 -0.15
N LYS A 120 15.55 12.84 0.40
CA LYS A 120 15.34 12.73 1.84
C LYS A 120 15.30 11.27 2.29
N GLY A 121 15.68 11.02 3.54
CA GLY A 121 15.37 9.76 4.20
C GLY A 121 16.19 8.54 3.75
N MET A 122 17.23 8.71 2.93
CA MET A 122 17.99 7.58 2.40
C MET A 122 18.62 6.77 3.53
N TYR A 123 18.23 5.49 3.60
CA TYR A 123 18.70 4.56 4.63
C TYR A 123 19.95 3.83 4.17
N PHE A 124 20.93 3.80 5.06
CA PHE A 124 22.18 3.09 4.83
C PHE A 124 22.44 2.18 6.01
N GLU A 125 22.43 0.87 5.75
CA GLU A 125 22.76 -0.14 6.74
C GLU A 125 24.29 -0.31 6.85
N HIS A 126 24.77 -0.47 8.08
CA HIS A 126 26.13 -0.91 8.33
C HIS A 126 26.13 -2.40 8.66
N ASN A 127 26.75 -3.20 7.79
CA ASN A 127 26.99 -4.62 8.03
C ASN A 127 28.39 -4.80 8.62
N ASP A 128 28.45 -5.16 9.91
CA ASP A 128 29.69 -5.48 10.67
C ASP A 128 30.43 -6.73 10.15
N ILE A 129 29.89 -7.42 9.13
CA ILE A 129 30.35 -8.75 8.72
C ILE A 129 31.59 -8.64 7.83
N LEU A 130 32.76 -8.84 8.47
CA LEU A 130 34.02 -9.37 7.91
C LEU A 130 34.71 -8.62 6.75
N SER A 131 34.10 -7.59 6.16
CA SER A 131 34.73 -6.76 5.13
C SER A 131 35.70 -5.78 5.77
N SER A 132 36.98 -5.86 5.39
CA SER A 132 38.00 -4.85 5.76
C SER A 132 37.76 -3.48 5.11
N THR A 133 36.69 -3.32 4.33
CA THR A 133 36.35 -2.10 3.60
C THR A 133 34.91 -1.67 3.90
N LEU A 134 34.74 -0.44 4.39
CA LEU A 134 33.42 0.18 4.57
C LEU A 134 32.63 0.16 3.25
N PRO A 135 31.30 -0.09 3.28
CA PRO A 135 30.48 -0.01 2.08
C PRO A 135 30.57 1.39 1.49
N LYS A 136 30.85 1.43 0.18
CA LYS A 136 31.08 2.65 -0.60
C LYS A 136 29.84 2.96 -1.44
N TYR A 137 29.41 4.20 -1.42
CA TYR A 137 28.32 4.71 -2.26
C TYR A 137 28.83 5.85 -3.12
N TYR A 138 28.31 5.97 -4.34
CA TYR A 138 28.73 6.98 -5.29
C TYR A 138 27.62 7.98 -5.56
N ILE A 139 28.00 9.20 -5.89
CA ILE A 139 27.10 10.27 -6.31
C ILE A 139 27.62 10.81 -7.63
N THR A 140 26.73 11.01 -8.60
CA THR A 140 27.02 11.84 -9.76
C THR A 140 26.17 13.10 -9.74
N ILE A 141 26.75 14.20 -10.21
CA ILE A 141 26.06 15.46 -10.41
C ILE A 141 26.28 15.90 -11.85
N GLU A 142 25.21 16.26 -12.54
CA GLU A 142 25.25 16.69 -13.93
C GLU A 142 24.37 17.90 -14.22
N SER A 143 24.80 18.70 -15.21
CA SER A 143 24.04 19.83 -15.73
C SER A 143 24.32 20.02 -17.22
N ARG A 144 23.32 20.54 -17.93
CA ARG A 144 23.43 20.89 -19.37
C ARG A 144 24.34 22.09 -19.60
N GLU A 145 24.47 22.94 -18.60
CA GLU A 145 25.21 24.19 -18.65
C GLU A 145 26.27 24.24 -17.56
N LYS A 146 27.19 25.17 -17.71
CA LYS A 146 28.16 25.46 -16.67
C LYS A 146 27.42 25.95 -15.42
N THR A 147 27.53 25.21 -14.32
CA THR A 147 26.70 25.42 -13.11
C THR A 147 27.53 25.24 -11.85
N GLU A 148 27.58 26.27 -11.00
CA GLU A 148 28.11 26.13 -9.63
C GLU A 148 27.04 25.53 -8.73
N TYR A 149 27.46 24.66 -7.81
CA TYR A 149 26.57 23.99 -6.87
C TYR A 149 27.20 23.77 -5.50
N SER A 150 26.35 23.54 -4.52
CA SER A 150 26.69 23.00 -3.21
C SER A 150 25.91 21.72 -2.98
N LEU A 151 26.61 20.65 -2.62
CA LEU A 151 26.07 19.37 -2.16
C LEU A 151 26.29 19.27 -0.66
N ILE A 152 25.26 18.91 0.11
CA ILE A 152 25.36 18.66 1.56
C ILE A 152 24.78 17.28 1.88
N LEU A 153 25.52 16.49 2.64
CA LEU A 153 25.11 15.20 3.18
C LEU A 153 24.79 15.38 4.67
N GLN A 154 23.51 15.58 4.98
CA GLN A 154 23.06 15.70 6.37
C GLN A 154 22.79 14.32 6.95
N LYS A 155 23.71 13.85 7.79
CA LYS A 155 23.66 12.52 8.42
C LYS A 155 22.96 12.59 9.78
N ARG A 156 22.17 11.58 10.10
CA ARG A 156 21.59 11.35 11.43
C ARG A 156 21.46 9.87 11.73
N GLU A 157 21.36 9.53 13.01
CA GLU A 157 21.11 8.14 13.41
C GLU A 157 19.72 7.69 12.96
N TYR A 158 19.63 6.42 12.58
CA TYR A 158 18.37 5.73 12.30
C TYR A 158 17.57 5.57 13.60
N LYS A 159 16.26 5.77 13.49
CA LYS A 159 15.26 5.45 14.51
C LYS A 159 14.32 4.41 13.93
N GLU A 160 13.79 3.53 14.77
CA GLU A 160 12.78 2.55 14.33
C GLU A 160 11.55 3.20 13.68
N THR A 161 11.28 4.46 14.01
CA THR A 161 10.20 5.24 13.41
C THR A 161 10.53 5.86 12.07
N ASP A 162 11.74 5.72 11.54
CA ASP A 162 12.09 6.24 10.23
C ASP A 162 11.63 5.30 9.12
N GLU A 163 11.11 5.90 8.05
CA GLU A 163 11.07 5.25 6.74
C GLU A 163 12.48 4.90 6.24
N LYS A 164 12.59 3.80 5.49
CA LYS A 164 13.83 3.28 4.90
C LYS A 164 13.78 3.37 3.37
N GLU A 165 14.31 4.47 2.84
CA GLU A 165 14.43 4.71 1.41
C GLU A 165 15.71 4.06 0.82
N PRO A 166 15.70 3.52 -0.42
CA PRO A 166 14.58 3.53 -1.36
C PRO A 166 13.60 2.37 -1.16
N ASN A 167 12.32 2.69 -0.98
CA ASN A 167 11.20 1.74 -0.91
C ASN A 167 10.17 1.96 -2.03
N ASP A 168 10.58 2.62 -3.12
CA ASP A 168 9.76 2.91 -4.31
C ASP A 168 9.44 1.66 -5.17
N LYS A 169 9.74 0.45 -4.68
CA LYS A 169 9.52 -0.86 -5.32
C LYS A 169 9.03 -1.86 -4.31
N ILE A 170 8.11 -2.75 -4.72
CA ILE A 170 7.60 -3.80 -3.84
C ILE A 170 8.71 -4.77 -3.38
N GLY A 171 9.70 -5.05 -4.23
CA GLY A 171 10.87 -5.86 -3.88
C GLY A 171 11.79 -5.21 -2.83
N ASN A 172 11.75 -3.89 -2.70
CA ASN A 172 12.53 -3.13 -1.71
C ASN A 172 11.68 -2.68 -0.51
N ALA A 173 10.49 -3.25 -0.33
CA ALA A 173 9.56 -2.82 0.68
C ALA A 173 10.18 -2.83 2.10
N GLN A 174 9.92 -1.78 2.88
CA GLN A 174 10.37 -1.74 4.27
C GLN A 174 9.61 -2.79 5.10
N ILE A 175 10.36 -3.70 5.72
CA ILE A 175 9.79 -4.78 6.52
C ILE A 175 9.38 -4.28 7.91
N ILE A 176 8.14 -4.57 8.28
CA ILE A 176 7.56 -4.39 9.60
C ILE A 176 7.29 -5.78 10.17
N GLU A 177 8.08 -6.19 11.16
CA GLU A 177 7.92 -7.48 11.83
C GLU A 177 6.99 -7.34 13.03
N VAL A 178 5.83 -8.00 12.95
CA VAL A 178 4.87 -8.10 14.04
C VAL A 178 5.29 -9.23 14.98
N ASN A 179 5.63 -8.88 16.22
CA ASN A 179 6.14 -9.84 17.21
C ASN A 179 5.47 -9.74 18.58
N SER A 180 4.45 -8.90 18.75
CA SER A 180 3.75 -8.74 20.02
C SER A 180 2.34 -8.15 19.86
N ASP A 181 1.43 -8.57 20.72
CA ASP A 181 0.07 -8.03 20.83
C ASP A 181 0.06 -6.57 21.32
N ASN A 182 -0.91 -5.81 20.82
CA ASN A 182 -1.19 -4.42 21.15
C ASN A 182 0.01 -3.47 20.99
N ARG A 183 0.99 -3.87 20.17
CA ARG A 183 2.10 -2.99 19.80
C ARG A 183 1.65 -2.06 18.68
N LEU A 184 1.93 -0.78 18.90
CA LEU A 184 1.84 0.27 17.91
C LEU A 184 3.22 0.41 17.25
N TYR A 185 3.28 0.16 15.95
CA TYR A 185 4.42 0.48 15.11
C TYR A 185 4.11 1.81 14.41
N THR A 186 5.01 2.78 14.51
CA THR A 186 4.83 4.08 13.88
C THR A 186 6.01 4.36 12.98
N ILE A 187 5.73 4.72 11.73
CA ILE A 187 6.71 5.13 10.72
C ILE A 187 6.41 6.58 10.32
N GLU A 188 7.45 7.40 10.28
CA GLU A 188 7.46 8.77 9.80
C GLU A 188 8.17 8.78 8.45
N GLY A 189 7.40 8.99 7.39
CA GLY A 189 7.86 8.96 6.01
C GLY A 189 7.61 10.27 5.27
N TYR A 190 8.00 10.30 4.00
CA TYR A 190 7.84 11.47 3.15
C TYR A 190 7.45 11.08 1.75
N TYR A 191 6.41 11.71 1.21
CA TYR A 191 6.19 11.68 -0.23
C TYR A 191 7.25 12.55 -0.93
N SER A 192 8.21 11.93 -1.58
CA SER A 192 9.53 12.49 -1.91
C SER A 192 9.86 12.56 -3.41
N GLN A 193 9.17 11.85 -4.31
CA GLN A 193 9.50 11.84 -5.74
C GLN A 193 8.45 12.46 -6.68
N THR A 194 8.96 12.90 -7.83
CA THR A 194 8.20 13.42 -8.97
C THR A 194 8.28 12.51 -10.21
N TYR A 195 8.99 11.37 -10.11
CA TYR A 195 9.14 10.37 -11.17
C TYR A 195 9.78 9.07 -10.64
N ASN A 196 9.04 7.96 -10.62
CA ASN A 196 9.56 6.65 -10.23
C ASN A 196 10.05 5.87 -11.47
N PRO A 197 11.38 5.73 -11.69
CA PRO A 197 11.90 5.00 -12.86
C PRO A 197 11.72 3.48 -12.77
N ALA A 198 11.33 2.95 -11.61
CA ALA A 198 11.10 1.52 -11.41
C ALA A 198 9.86 1.02 -12.13
N LEU A 199 8.82 1.84 -12.18
CA LEU A 199 7.53 1.48 -12.74
C LEU A 199 7.52 1.85 -14.22
N THR A 200 7.41 0.85 -15.09
CA THR A 200 7.47 1.06 -16.55
C THR A 200 6.08 1.07 -17.21
N SER A 201 5.06 0.63 -16.49
CA SER A 201 3.64 0.57 -16.87
C SER A 201 2.74 0.69 -15.62
N GLY A 202 1.41 0.68 -15.79
CA GLY A 202 0.45 0.78 -14.68
C GLY A 202 0.06 2.22 -14.33
N ASP A 203 -1.00 2.35 -13.54
CA ASP A 203 -1.51 3.62 -13.03
C ASP A 203 -0.53 4.30 -12.04
N LEU A 204 0.25 3.50 -11.30
CA LEU A 204 1.29 3.97 -10.38
C LEU A 204 2.56 4.54 -11.06
N LYS A 205 2.73 4.36 -12.38
CA LYS A 205 3.97 4.68 -13.12
C LYS A 205 4.53 6.09 -12.88
N ASN A 206 3.68 7.06 -12.57
CA ASN A 206 4.07 8.45 -12.36
C ASN A 206 3.67 8.96 -10.97
N MET A 207 3.35 8.05 -10.06
CA MET A 207 2.95 8.35 -8.69
C MET A 207 4.14 8.15 -7.76
N GLU A 208 4.15 8.91 -6.67
CA GLU A 208 5.01 8.58 -5.55
C GLU A 208 4.46 7.34 -4.86
N ILE A 209 5.32 6.36 -4.60
CA ILE A 209 4.93 5.16 -3.88
C ILE A 209 5.95 4.78 -2.81
N ASP A 210 5.43 4.37 -1.66
CA ASP A 210 6.24 3.80 -0.58
C ASP A 210 5.72 2.39 -0.30
N ALA A 211 6.57 1.40 -0.53
CA ALA A 211 6.23 0.00 -0.32
C ALA A 211 6.65 -0.47 1.07
N TYR A 212 5.77 -1.22 1.71
CA TYR A 212 5.96 -1.82 3.02
C TYR A 212 5.57 -3.30 2.99
N LYS A 213 6.24 -4.11 3.80
CA LYS A 213 5.93 -5.53 3.99
C LYS A 213 5.64 -5.78 5.45
N ILE A 214 4.43 -6.20 5.78
CA ILE A 214 4.09 -6.65 7.13
C ILE A 214 4.28 -8.16 7.23
N THR A 215 4.97 -8.61 8.28
CA THR A 215 5.32 -10.02 8.47
C THR A 215 4.99 -10.47 9.88
N ASN A 216 4.64 -11.74 10.06
CA ASN A 216 4.44 -12.35 11.37
C ASN A 216 5.47 -13.44 11.63
N GLY A 217 6.45 -13.13 12.49
CA GLY A 217 7.49 -14.08 12.90
C GLY A 217 7.07 -15.04 14.03
N SER A 218 5.81 -15.00 14.47
CA SER A 218 5.33 -15.70 15.67
C SER A 218 4.26 -16.75 15.34
N PHE A 219 3.88 -17.54 16.35
CA PHE A 219 2.80 -18.54 16.28
C PHE A 219 1.40 -17.96 16.52
N ASN A 220 1.27 -16.66 16.80
CA ASN A 220 -0.02 -16.02 17.05
C ASN A 220 -0.68 -15.58 15.74
N ILE A 221 -2.01 -15.52 15.72
CA ILE A 221 -2.76 -14.84 14.66
C ILE A 221 -3.06 -13.42 15.16
N TYR A 222 -2.83 -12.42 14.31
CA TYR A 222 -3.12 -11.01 14.64
C TYR A 222 -4.22 -10.46 13.73
N SER A 223 -4.99 -9.53 14.30
CA SER A 223 -5.82 -8.59 13.54
C SER A 223 -5.06 -7.27 13.43
N ILE A 224 -4.75 -6.86 12.20
CA ILE A 224 -3.91 -5.71 11.89
C ILE A 224 -4.79 -4.53 11.43
N SER A 225 -4.55 -3.37 12.04
CA SER A 225 -5.03 -2.07 11.54
C SER A 225 -3.83 -1.29 11.00
N ILE A 226 -3.90 -0.84 9.74
CA ILE A 226 -2.92 0.04 9.10
C ILE A 226 -3.60 1.40 8.91
N GLU A 227 -3.07 2.43 9.56
CA GLU A 227 -3.63 3.77 9.56
C GLU A 227 -2.60 4.77 8.98
N LEU A 228 -2.94 5.34 7.83
CA LEU A 228 -2.18 6.41 7.19
C LEU A 228 -2.74 7.76 7.63
N SER A 229 -1.88 8.69 8.03
CA SER A 229 -2.30 10.04 8.43
C SER A 229 -2.77 10.88 7.24
N GLY A 230 -3.77 11.72 7.46
CA GLY A 230 -4.16 12.73 6.48
C GLY A 230 -3.10 13.81 6.28
N VAL A 231 -2.86 14.16 5.03
CA VAL A 231 -1.87 15.17 4.63
C VAL A 231 -2.55 16.21 3.74
N PRO A 232 -2.56 17.50 4.11
CA PRO A 232 -3.25 18.54 3.35
C PRO A 232 -2.87 18.53 1.86
N SER A 233 -3.91 18.60 1.01
CA SER A 233 -3.79 18.59 -0.46
C SER A 233 -3.32 17.28 -1.10
N ILE A 234 -3.18 16.20 -0.33
CA ILE A 234 -2.83 14.87 -0.82
C ILE A 234 -4.06 13.97 -0.77
N ASP A 235 -4.41 13.38 -1.91
CA ASP A 235 -5.32 12.23 -1.94
C ASP A 235 -4.43 10.99 -1.89
N ALA A 236 -4.40 10.33 -0.73
CA ALA A 236 -3.58 9.16 -0.51
C ALA A 236 -4.42 7.90 -0.74
N SER A 237 -3.79 6.82 -1.20
CA SER A 237 -4.41 5.50 -1.25
C SER A 237 -3.52 4.44 -0.61
N LEU A 238 -4.14 3.42 -0.05
CA LEU A 238 -3.49 2.21 0.45
C LEU A 238 -3.85 1.02 -0.43
N ARG A 239 -2.87 0.39 -1.06
CA ARG A 239 -3.09 -0.84 -1.84
C ARG A 239 -2.51 -2.02 -1.10
N LEU A 240 -3.27 -3.11 -1.00
CA LEU A 240 -2.87 -4.35 -0.34
C LEU A 240 -2.58 -5.43 -1.39
N TYR A 241 -1.50 -6.17 -1.18
CA TYR A 241 -1.06 -7.26 -2.02
C TYR A 241 -0.71 -8.49 -1.18
N ASP A 242 -0.90 -9.67 -1.74
CA ASP A 242 -0.49 -10.92 -1.12
C ASP A 242 1.04 -11.08 -1.11
N TYR A 243 1.53 -12.14 -0.48
CA TYR A 243 2.97 -12.42 -0.39
C TYR A 243 3.66 -12.71 -1.74
N LYS A 244 2.90 -12.97 -2.81
CA LYS A 244 3.38 -13.19 -4.18
C LYS A 244 3.29 -11.91 -5.04
N GLY A 245 2.79 -10.80 -4.48
CA GLY A 245 2.61 -9.52 -5.18
C GLY A 245 1.32 -9.44 -6.00
N ASN A 246 0.37 -10.35 -5.79
CA ASN A 246 -0.94 -10.24 -6.42
C ASN A 246 -1.78 -9.21 -5.68
N TRP A 247 -2.48 -8.35 -6.41
CA TRP A 247 -3.40 -7.38 -5.85
C TRP A 247 -4.54 -8.04 -5.07
N ILE A 248 -4.86 -7.48 -3.90
CA ILE A 248 -5.99 -7.90 -3.05
C ILE A 248 -7.08 -6.83 -3.06
N THR A 249 -6.75 -5.61 -2.65
CA THR A 249 -7.71 -4.51 -2.50
C THR A 249 -7.03 -3.14 -2.46
N ILE A 250 -7.82 -2.08 -2.57
CA ILE A 250 -7.40 -0.67 -2.42
C ILE A 250 -8.35 0.05 -1.45
N LYS A 251 -7.78 0.84 -0.54
CA LYS A 251 -8.50 1.80 0.31
C LYS A 251 -8.15 3.22 -0.14
N ASP A 252 -9.15 3.84 -0.77
CA ASP A 252 -9.17 5.22 -1.25
C ASP A 252 -10.55 5.82 -0.91
N ILE A 253 -10.90 5.78 0.37
CA ILE A 253 -12.26 6.01 0.85
C ILE A 253 -12.44 7.45 1.30
N ASN A 254 -11.41 8.11 1.83
CA ASN A 254 -11.51 9.44 2.41
C ASN A 254 -11.14 10.54 1.41
N ASN A 255 -11.41 11.81 1.73
CA ASN A 255 -11.14 12.89 0.77
C ASN A 255 -9.67 13.27 0.74
N THR A 256 -9.30 14.07 -0.27
CA THR A 256 -8.02 14.77 -0.30
C THR A 256 -7.79 15.54 1.00
N GLY A 257 -6.65 15.32 1.64
CA GLY A 257 -6.31 15.89 2.94
C GLY A 257 -6.49 14.91 4.10
N ASP A 258 -7.34 13.89 3.92
CA ASP A 258 -7.63 12.88 4.94
C ASP A 258 -6.70 11.67 4.78
N GLY A 259 -6.67 10.85 5.84
CA GLY A 259 -5.86 9.63 5.89
C GLY A 259 -6.63 8.43 5.35
N GLU A 260 -5.95 7.30 5.16
CA GLU A 260 -6.59 6.04 4.75
C GLU A 260 -6.39 4.96 5.80
N THR A 261 -7.27 3.95 5.81
CA THR A 261 -7.17 2.86 6.78
C THR A 261 -7.53 1.51 6.16
N ILE A 262 -6.68 0.51 6.41
CA ILE A 262 -7.02 -0.91 6.26
C ILE A 262 -7.21 -1.43 7.68
N ASP A 263 -8.40 -1.90 8.02
CA ASP A 263 -8.67 -2.49 9.33
C ASP A 263 -8.96 -3.98 9.20
N LYS A 264 -8.80 -4.71 10.31
CA LYS A 264 -9.17 -6.14 10.44
C LYS A 264 -8.46 -7.08 9.46
N LEU A 265 -7.29 -6.70 8.98
CA LEU A 265 -6.44 -7.57 8.16
C LEU A 265 -5.91 -8.72 9.01
N ILE A 266 -6.19 -9.96 8.62
CA ILE A 266 -5.74 -11.13 9.37
C ILE A 266 -4.34 -11.55 8.96
N LEU A 267 -3.41 -11.49 9.91
CA LEU A 267 -2.02 -11.89 9.72
C LEU A 267 -1.76 -13.21 10.46
N TYR A 268 -1.83 -14.31 9.70
CA TYR A 268 -1.55 -15.67 10.17
C TYR A 268 -0.08 -15.88 10.57
N PRO A 269 0.22 -16.92 11.38
CA PRO A 269 1.58 -17.31 11.71
C PRO A 269 2.44 -17.49 10.46
N TYR A 270 3.65 -16.92 10.47
CA TYR A 270 4.64 -17.05 9.40
C TYR A 270 4.17 -16.56 8.02
N SER A 271 3.15 -15.72 7.97
CA SER A 271 2.66 -15.11 6.74
C SER A 271 3.12 -13.65 6.59
N SER A 272 2.86 -13.09 5.41
CA SER A 272 3.15 -11.69 5.11
C SER A 272 2.21 -11.11 4.09
N TYR A 273 2.02 -9.79 4.15
CA TYR A 273 1.39 -9.00 3.09
C TYR A 273 2.32 -7.85 2.69
N TYR A 274 2.15 -7.38 1.47
CA TYR A 274 2.71 -6.09 1.06
C TYR A 274 1.61 -5.05 1.03
N PHE A 275 1.93 -3.82 1.38
CA PHE A 275 1.06 -2.69 1.09
C PHE A 275 1.86 -1.54 0.51
N VAL A 276 1.22 -0.80 -0.39
CA VAL A 276 1.82 0.33 -1.09
C VAL A 276 1.00 1.56 -0.77
N LEU A 277 1.68 2.57 -0.23
CA LEU A 277 1.15 3.92 -0.11
C LEU A 277 1.32 4.60 -1.46
N SER A 278 0.34 5.37 -1.90
CA SER A 278 0.54 6.21 -3.08
C SER A 278 -0.17 7.55 -2.96
N ALA A 279 0.40 8.57 -3.60
CA ALA A 279 -0.20 9.90 -3.70
C ALA A 279 -0.58 10.19 -5.15
N ASN A 280 -1.83 10.58 -5.39
CA ASN A 280 -2.36 10.81 -6.74
C ASN A 280 -1.77 12.03 -7.48
N ASN A 281 -1.03 12.88 -6.77
CA ASN A 281 -0.48 14.12 -7.28
C ASN A 281 1.04 14.16 -7.13
N THR A 282 1.71 14.93 -7.98
CA THR A 282 3.14 15.21 -7.85
C THR A 282 3.40 16.01 -6.58
N VAL A 283 4.19 15.45 -5.69
CA VAL A 283 4.45 15.99 -4.35
C VAL A 283 5.95 16.10 -4.11
N LEU A 284 6.34 16.92 -3.14
CA LEU A 284 7.75 17.11 -2.84
C LEU A 284 8.01 17.19 -1.34
N ASN A 285 8.62 16.13 -0.81
CA ASN A 285 9.10 16.00 0.57
C ASN A 285 8.02 16.33 1.62
N ILE A 286 6.78 15.91 1.38
CA ILE A 286 5.65 16.18 2.28
C ILE A 286 5.55 15.03 3.30
N PRO A 287 5.66 15.30 4.62
CA PRO A 287 5.66 14.26 5.63
C PRO A 287 4.30 13.58 5.77
N TYR A 288 4.32 12.28 6.04
CA TYR A 288 3.18 11.52 6.54
C TYR A 288 3.58 10.69 7.77
N ARG A 289 2.57 10.14 8.45
CA ARG A 289 2.72 9.17 9.53
C ARG A 289 1.91 7.93 9.20
N LEU A 290 2.53 6.77 9.35
CA LEU A 290 1.92 5.46 9.21
C LEU A 290 1.92 4.77 10.57
N ASN A 291 0.76 4.31 11.02
CA ASN A 291 0.60 3.54 12.24
C ASN A 291 0.12 2.14 11.89
N ILE A 292 0.74 1.12 12.49
CA ILE A 292 0.29 -0.26 12.40
C ILE A 292 -0.01 -0.73 13.82
N ILE A 293 -1.22 -1.24 14.03
CA ILE A 293 -1.67 -1.75 15.32
C ILE A 293 -1.95 -3.24 15.15
N ALA A 294 -1.21 -4.07 15.87
CA ALA A 294 -1.47 -5.51 15.93
C ALA A 294 -2.30 -5.83 17.17
N LYS A 295 -3.53 -6.31 17.00
CA LYS A 295 -4.41 -6.76 18.08
C LYS A 295 -4.49 -8.29 18.09
N PRO A 296 -4.77 -8.92 19.24
CA PRO A 296 -5.13 -10.33 19.27
C PRO A 296 -6.29 -10.61 18.31
N TYR A 297 -6.21 -11.71 17.57
CA TYR A 297 -7.28 -12.13 16.68
C TYR A 297 -8.56 -12.44 17.46
N ASP A 298 -9.64 -11.72 17.14
CA ASP A 298 -11.00 -12.03 17.58
C ASP A 298 -11.78 -12.69 16.44
N LYS A 299 -11.92 -14.01 16.51
CA LYS A 299 -12.61 -14.79 15.48
C LYS A 299 -14.10 -14.50 15.32
N TYR A 300 -14.69 -13.71 16.22
CA TYR A 300 -16.09 -13.29 16.18
C TYR A 300 -16.28 -11.86 15.68
N THR A 301 -15.19 -11.18 15.32
CA THR A 301 -15.23 -9.98 14.50
C THR A 301 -14.95 -10.37 13.05
N GLU A 302 -15.51 -9.64 12.09
CA GLU A 302 -15.24 -9.86 10.68
C GLU A 302 -13.75 -9.73 10.37
N ASN A 303 -13.31 -10.49 9.37
CA ASN A 303 -11.96 -10.51 8.86
C ASN A 303 -11.94 -9.97 7.45
N GLU A 304 -10.98 -9.11 7.13
CA GLU A 304 -10.83 -8.52 5.80
C GLU A 304 -9.50 -8.96 5.15
N PRO A 305 -9.46 -9.19 3.82
CA PRO A 305 -10.60 -9.17 2.87
C PRO A 305 -11.52 -10.38 3.03
N ASN A 306 -12.84 -10.20 2.87
CA ASN A 306 -13.82 -11.29 2.76
C ASN A 306 -14.82 -11.05 1.61
N ASN A 307 -14.39 -10.32 0.58
CA ASN A 307 -15.24 -9.73 -0.46
C ASN A 307 -15.73 -10.74 -1.52
N LYS A 308 -15.27 -11.99 -1.42
CA LYS A 308 -15.55 -13.08 -2.37
C LYS A 308 -15.86 -14.40 -1.65
N PRO A 309 -16.60 -15.32 -2.28
CA PRO A 309 -16.91 -16.64 -1.69
C PRO A 309 -15.67 -17.46 -1.30
N GLU A 310 -14.54 -17.31 -1.99
CA GLU A 310 -13.28 -18.00 -1.69
C GLU A 310 -12.57 -17.41 -0.45
N GLU A 311 -12.86 -16.15 -0.12
CA GLU A 311 -12.32 -15.40 1.01
C GLU A 311 -13.26 -15.43 2.24
N ALA A 312 -14.39 -16.13 2.11
CA ALA A 312 -15.47 -16.09 3.10
C ALA A 312 -15.03 -16.59 4.48
N GLN A 313 -15.34 -15.81 5.53
CA GLN A 313 -15.05 -16.21 6.90
C GLN A 313 -15.95 -17.36 7.33
N ASN A 314 -15.36 -18.48 7.76
CA ASN A 314 -16.11 -19.60 8.31
C ASN A 314 -16.76 -19.22 9.64
N ILE A 315 -18.06 -19.53 9.79
CA ILE A 315 -18.81 -19.22 11.02
C ILE A 315 -19.27 -20.47 11.77
N GLU A 316 -19.31 -20.33 13.09
CA GLU A 316 -19.84 -21.32 14.03
C GLU A 316 -21.29 -20.98 14.38
N PHE A 317 -22.14 -22.01 14.51
CA PHE A 317 -23.50 -21.81 15.01
C PHE A 317 -23.51 -21.37 16.47
N ASN A 318 -24.55 -20.62 16.84
CA ASN A 318 -24.82 -20.09 18.17
C ASN A 318 -23.73 -19.14 18.68
N LYS A 319 -23.02 -18.48 17.78
CA LYS A 319 -22.05 -17.42 18.06
C LYS A 319 -22.54 -16.10 17.46
N THR A 320 -22.19 -15.01 18.13
CA THR A 320 -22.52 -13.66 17.65
C THR A 320 -21.29 -13.08 16.96
N TYR A 321 -21.47 -12.70 15.70
CA TYR A 321 -20.45 -12.07 14.87
C TYR A 321 -20.73 -10.58 14.72
N LYS A 322 -19.68 -9.79 14.52
CA LYS A 322 -19.75 -8.35 14.29
C LYS A 322 -19.03 -7.97 13.02
N GLY A 323 -19.60 -7.07 12.25
CA GLY A 323 -19.00 -6.60 11.01
C GLY A 323 -19.44 -5.21 10.61
N ALA A 324 -18.92 -4.70 9.50
CA ALA A 324 -19.11 -3.36 9.02
C ALA A 324 -18.91 -3.25 7.49
N ILE A 325 -20.00 -2.94 6.78
CA ILE A 325 -19.92 -2.63 5.35
C ILE A 325 -19.41 -1.20 5.16
N ASP A 326 -18.16 -1.05 4.73
CA ASP A 326 -17.35 0.16 4.72
C ASP A 326 -17.62 1.04 3.49
N TYR A 327 -17.56 0.45 2.28
CA TYR A 327 -17.71 1.17 1.01
C TYR A 327 -18.78 0.56 0.07
N SER A 328 -18.95 1.12 -1.13
CA SER A 328 -20.08 0.76 -2.02
C SER A 328 -20.09 -0.67 -2.54
N PHE A 329 -18.91 -1.27 -2.67
CA PHE A 329 -18.73 -2.61 -3.23
C PHE A 329 -18.28 -3.60 -2.16
N ASP A 330 -18.25 -3.16 -0.92
CA ASP A 330 -17.93 -4.02 0.20
C ASP A 330 -19.04 -5.05 0.38
N ARG A 331 -18.63 -6.31 0.42
CA ARG A 331 -19.49 -7.49 0.55
C ARG A 331 -18.86 -8.44 1.56
N ASP A 332 -19.45 -8.56 2.73
CA ASP A 332 -18.97 -9.53 3.70
C ASP A 332 -19.53 -10.91 3.40
N TYR A 333 -18.68 -11.84 2.96
CA TYR A 333 -19.03 -13.25 2.83
C TYR A 333 -18.68 -14.02 4.11
N PHE A 334 -19.69 -14.63 4.72
CA PHE A 334 -19.53 -15.64 5.76
C PHE A 334 -19.98 -17.00 5.23
N SER A 335 -19.25 -18.07 5.52
CA SER A 335 -19.61 -19.42 5.07
C SER A 335 -19.91 -20.38 6.22
N PHE A 336 -20.87 -21.27 6.00
CA PHE A 336 -21.27 -22.28 6.96
C PHE A 336 -21.78 -23.55 6.27
N ASN A 337 -21.70 -24.67 6.98
CA ASN A 337 -22.11 -25.98 6.46
C ASN A 337 -23.35 -26.49 7.19
N ILE A 338 -24.31 -26.98 6.42
CA ILE A 338 -25.49 -27.68 6.89
C ILE A 338 -25.26 -29.18 6.67
N PRO A 339 -25.08 -29.99 7.73
CA PRO A 339 -24.75 -31.42 7.59
C PRO A 339 -25.96 -32.27 7.18
N ILE A 340 -27.16 -31.85 7.59
CA ILE A 340 -28.44 -32.47 7.27
C ILE A 340 -29.48 -31.36 7.14
N GLN A 341 -30.56 -31.61 6.41
CA GLN A 341 -31.63 -30.62 6.30
C GLN A 341 -32.05 -30.11 7.68
N SER A 342 -31.95 -28.79 7.87
CA SER A 342 -32.11 -28.17 9.17
C SER A 342 -32.86 -26.85 9.07
N SER A 343 -33.56 -26.52 10.15
CA SER A 343 -34.16 -25.21 10.34
C SER A 343 -33.10 -24.26 10.88
N ILE A 344 -32.87 -23.17 10.15
CA ILE A 344 -31.90 -22.13 10.43
C ILE A 344 -32.61 -20.91 10.93
N LYS A 345 -32.11 -20.39 12.05
CA LYS A 345 -32.54 -19.13 12.64
C LYS A 345 -31.41 -18.13 12.53
N LEU A 346 -31.61 -17.12 11.71
CA LEU A 346 -30.71 -15.98 11.59
C LEU A 346 -31.30 -14.80 12.36
N LYS A 347 -30.57 -14.30 13.36
CA LYS A 347 -30.89 -13.06 14.07
C LYS A 347 -29.83 -12.04 13.72
N TYR A 348 -30.23 -10.81 13.38
CA TYR A 348 -29.29 -9.74 13.08
C TYR A 348 -29.79 -8.39 13.58
N PHE A 349 -28.85 -7.47 13.75
CA PHE A 349 -29.05 -6.12 14.21
C PHE A 349 -28.22 -5.17 13.34
N LEU A 350 -28.87 -4.25 12.65
CA LEU A 350 -28.24 -3.25 11.78
C LEU A 350 -28.08 -1.96 12.57
N ILE A 351 -26.86 -1.72 13.06
CA ILE A 351 -26.59 -0.70 14.08
C ILE A 351 -26.75 0.72 13.52
N ASP A 352 -26.17 0.99 12.34
CA ASP A 352 -26.04 2.37 11.83
C ASP A 352 -27.03 2.72 10.72
N SER A 353 -27.39 1.78 9.84
CA SER A 353 -28.38 2.00 8.80
C SER A 353 -29.02 0.70 8.34
N GLN A 354 -30.25 0.85 7.84
CA GLN A 354 -31.03 -0.20 7.18
C GLN A 354 -30.74 -0.26 5.66
N ALA A 355 -29.65 0.37 5.20
CA ALA A 355 -29.14 0.32 3.83
C ALA A 355 -28.11 -0.81 3.65
N VAL A 356 -28.44 -2.00 4.16
CA VAL A 356 -27.62 -3.22 4.05
C VAL A 356 -28.51 -4.34 3.53
N ASN A 357 -28.21 -4.87 2.36
CA ASN A 357 -28.83 -6.08 1.83
C ASN A 357 -28.22 -7.29 2.52
N ILE A 358 -29.07 -8.22 2.94
CA ILE A 358 -28.66 -9.44 3.62
C ILE A 358 -29.24 -10.62 2.85
N SER A 359 -28.40 -11.56 2.47
CA SER A 359 -28.87 -12.74 1.75
C SER A 359 -28.14 -14.02 2.14
N VAL A 360 -28.82 -15.14 1.93
CA VAL A 360 -28.23 -16.47 2.00
C VAL A 360 -28.17 -17.03 0.59
N SER A 361 -27.01 -17.55 0.21
CA SER A 361 -26.76 -18.14 -1.10
C SER A 361 -26.02 -19.49 -0.99
N ASN A 362 -25.97 -20.21 -2.10
CA ASN A 362 -25.02 -21.30 -2.29
C ASN A 362 -24.59 -21.39 -3.76
N ASN A 363 -23.55 -22.19 -4.02
CA ASN A 363 -22.96 -22.33 -5.36
C ASN A 363 -23.89 -23.03 -6.37
N ILE A 364 -24.97 -23.67 -5.93
CA ILE A 364 -25.87 -24.46 -6.78
C ILE A 364 -27.07 -23.62 -7.24
N TYR A 365 -27.68 -22.88 -6.31
CA TYR A 365 -28.95 -22.18 -6.51
C TYR A 365 -28.78 -20.66 -6.55
N GLY A 366 -27.58 -20.13 -6.32
CA GLY A 366 -27.36 -18.69 -6.20
C GLY A 366 -28.04 -18.15 -4.93
N LYS A 367 -28.70 -16.99 -5.04
CA LYS A 367 -29.40 -16.32 -3.93
C LYS A 367 -30.67 -17.10 -3.56
N ILE A 368 -30.69 -17.70 -2.37
CA ILE A 368 -31.78 -18.56 -1.86
C ILE A 368 -32.82 -17.74 -1.10
N LYS A 369 -32.36 -16.83 -0.24
CA LYS A 369 -33.24 -16.00 0.59
C LYS A 369 -32.63 -14.63 0.82
N THR A 370 -33.45 -13.60 0.69
CA THR A 370 -33.12 -12.23 1.11
C THR A 370 -33.83 -11.92 2.41
N MET A 371 -33.14 -11.28 3.35
CA MET A 371 -33.74 -10.86 4.61
C MET A 371 -34.25 -9.42 4.50
N PRO A 372 -35.32 -9.08 5.23
CA PRO A 372 -35.75 -7.69 5.33
C PRO A 372 -34.65 -6.84 5.96
N GLN A 373 -34.49 -5.60 5.49
CA GLN A 373 -33.49 -4.68 6.02
C GLN A 373 -34.09 -3.95 7.24
N THR A 374 -34.35 -4.74 8.28
CA THR A 374 -34.85 -4.35 9.59
C THR A 374 -34.29 -5.32 10.61
N ASP A 375 -34.02 -4.87 11.83
CA ASP A 375 -33.59 -5.77 12.90
C ASP A 375 -34.64 -6.85 13.12
N ASP A 376 -34.28 -8.11 12.91
CA ASP A 376 -35.26 -9.18 12.87
C ASP A 376 -34.65 -10.56 13.16
N GLU A 377 -35.54 -11.52 13.37
CA GLU A 377 -35.27 -12.95 13.44
C GLU A 377 -35.95 -13.65 12.26
N ASN A 378 -35.14 -14.32 11.44
CA ASN A 378 -35.60 -15.02 10.27
C ASN A 378 -35.35 -16.52 10.40
N ILE A 379 -36.41 -17.31 10.25
CA ILE A 379 -36.34 -18.78 10.25
C ILE A 379 -36.58 -19.30 8.84
N PHE A 380 -35.78 -20.26 8.40
CA PHE A 380 -35.91 -20.93 7.09
C PHE A 380 -35.20 -22.28 7.10
N SER A 381 -35.63 -23.19 6.23
CA SER A 381 -35.05 -24.54 6.13
C SER A 381 -34.01 -24.58 5.01
N LEU A 382 -32.85 -25.15 5.29
CA LEU A 382 -31.80 -25.39 4.31
C LEU A 382 -31.50 -26.89 4.20
N PRO A 383 -31.43 -27.46 2.99
CA PRO A 383 -30.88 -28.80 2.75
C PRO A 383 -29.42 -28.95 3.21
N GLN A 384 -28.90 -30.18 3.16
CA GLN A 384 -27.46 -30.42 3.35
C GLN A 384 -26.65 -29.67 2.29
N GLY A 385 -25.60 -28.95 2.70
CA GLY A 385 -24.71 -28.24 1.78
C GLY A 385 -23.90 -27.14 2.44
N LYS A 386 -23.01 -26.53 1.65
CA LYS A 386 -22.29 -25.31 2.00
C LYS A 386 -23.09 -24.10 1.56
N TYR A 387 -23.17 -23.09 2.43
CA TYR A 387 -23.92 -21.87 2.19
C TYR A 387 -23.08 -20.65 2.55
N TYR A 388 -23.48 -19.50 2.00
CA TYR A 388 -22.91 -18.19 2.31
C TYR A 388 -24.00 -17.28 2.86
N LEU A 389 -23.68 -16.58 3.95
CA LEU A 389 -24.41 -15.41 4.43
C LEU A 389 -23.66 -14.18 3.94
N ILE A 390 -24.34 -13.30 3.23
CA ILE A 390 -23.75 -12.16 2.54
C ILE A 390 -24.40 -10.89 3.06
N PHE A 391 -23.58 -9.95 3.52
CA PHE A 391 -23.98 -8.57 3.78
C PHE A 391 -23.40 -7.70 2.67
N GLU A 392 -24.19 -6.82 2.07
CA GLU A 392 -23.74 -5.92 1.01
C GLU A 392 -24.45 -4.57 1.12
N ARG A 393 -23.81 -3.49 0.68
CA ARG A 393 -24.42 -2.15 0.76
C ARG A 393 -25.64 -2.03 -0.16
N ASP A 394 -26.71 -1.40 0.32
CA ASP A 394 -27.86 -1.08 -0.51
C ASP A 394 -27.76 0.34 -1.10
N LEU A 395 -27.17 0.41 -2.29
CA LEU A 395 -26.97 1.67 -3.03
C LEU A 395 -28.27 2.31 -3.51
N THR A 396 -29.40 1.59 -3.48
CA THR A 396 -30.71 2.13 -3.88
C THR A 396 -31.32 3.02 -2.80
N LYS A 397 -30.98 2.79 -1.53
CA LYS A 397 -31.42 3.61 -0.40
C LYS A 397 -30.48 4.77 -0.12
N GLU A 398 -29.18 4.52 -0.25
CA GLU A 398 -28.14 5.50 0.07
C GLU A 398 -27.03 5.41 -0.98
N THR A 399 -26.86 6.47 -1.78
CA THR A 399 -25.73 6.55 -2.70
C THR A 399 -24.43 6.68 -1.90
N TRP A 400 -23.41 5.93 -2.31
CA TRP A 400 -22.09 6.06 -1.71
C TRP A 400 -21.36 7.28 -2.30
N GLN A 401 -20.65 7.97 -1.43
CA GLN A 401 -19.85 9.15 -1.75
C GLN A 401 -18.56 9.12 -0.95
N LYS A 402 -17.43 9.18 -1.65
CA LYS A 402 -16.07 9.25 -1.09
C LYS A 402 -15.99 10.34 0.00
N GLY A 403 -15.39 9.99 1.13
CA GLY A 403 -15.16 10.81 2.31
C GLY A 403 -16.40 11.34 3.04
N ILE A 404 -17.60 10.96 2.61
CA ILE A 404 -18.88 11.34 3.24
C ILE A 404 -19.59 10.11 3.81
N SER A 405 -19.56 9.01 3.06
CA SER A 405 -20.22 7.76 3.43
C SER A 405 -19.50 7.09 4.59
N LYS A 406 -20.24 6.79 5.65
CA LYS A 406 -19.75 6.00 6.78
C LYS A 406 -19.87 4.50 6.49
N ALA A 407 -19.14 3.69 7.26
CA ALA A 407 -19.38 2.26 7.38
C ALA A 407 -20.78 1.96 7.97
N ARG A 408 -21.26 0.73 7.80
CA ARG A 408 -22.54 0.22 8.32
C ARG A 408 -22.30 -0.98 9.22
N ASN A 409 -22.20 -0.71 10.52
CA ASN A 409 -21.97 -1.79 11.49
C ASN A 409 -23.20 -2.68 11.62
N TYR A 410 -22.97 -3.99 11.74
CA TYR A 410 -23.98 -4.99 12.00
C TYR A 410 -23.49 -6.04 13.01
N GLU A 411 -24.43 -6.69 13.67
CA GLU A 411 -24.18 -7.91 14.44
C GLU A 411 -25.14 -9.00 13.98
N PHE A 412 -24.70 -10.26 13.94
CA PHE A 412 -25.58 -11.38 13.64
C PHE A 412 -25.27 -12.63 14.44
N ASN A 413 -26.25 -13.51 14.57
CA ASN A 413 -26.14 -14.83 15.16
C ASN A 413 -26.90 -15.82 14.28
N LEU A 414 -26.22 -16.91 13.92
CA LEU A 414 -26.83 -18.01 13.18
C LEU A 414 -26.99 -19.21 14.12
N SER A 415 -28.21 -19.69 14.29
CA SER A 415 -28.54 -20.87 15.09
C SER A 415 -29.15 -21.96 14.20
N VAL A 416 -28.87 -23.21 14.52
CA VAL A 416 -29.38 -24.39 13.78
C VAL A 416 -30.17 -25.29 14.70
N SER A 417 -31.29 -25.80 14.20
CA SER A 417 -32.07 -26.85 14.85
C SER A 417 -32.42 -27.92 13.81
N ASN A 418 -32.10 -29.17 14.13
CA ASN A 418 -32.35 -30.29 13.24
C ASN A 418 -33.87 -30.43 13.05
N GLU A 419 -34.32 -30.46 11.81
CA GLU A 419 -35.66 -30.95 11.50
C GLU A 419 -35.60 -32.47 11.65
N MET A 420 -36.27 -33.03 12.65
CA MET A 420 -36.36 -34.49 12.79
C MET A 420 -37.15 -35.05 11.60
N SER A 421 -36.46 -35.45 10.54
CA SER A 421 -36.93 -36.53 9.67
C SER A 421 -36.45 -37.83 10.28
N MET A 422 -37.40 -38.69 10.68
CA MET A 422 -37.09 -40.07 11.05
C MET A 422 -36.38 -40.77 9.89
N ASP A 423 -35.41 -41.61 10.28
CA ASP A 423 -34.48 -42.40 9.44
C ASP A 423 -33.36 -41.58 8.79
N TYR A 424 -32.15 -41.65 9.36
CA TYR A 424 -31.06 -42.48 8.83
C TYR A 424 -29.86 -42.51 9.81
N ASN A 425 -29.13 -43.61 9.69
CA ASN A 425 -28.10 -44.15 10.57
C ASN A 425 -26.91 -43.19 10.82
N TYR A 426 -26.49 -43.05 12.07
CA TYR A 426 -25.29 -42.29 12.47
C TYR A 426 -24.03 -42.96 11.89
N GLY A 427 -23.53 -42.42 10.79
CA GLY A 427 -22.11 -42.50 10.45
C GLY A 427 -21.43 -41.28 11.04
N TYR A 428 -20.75 -41.43 12.18
CA TYR A 428 -19.71 -40.48 12.58
C TYR A 428 -18.66 -40.51 11.47
N TYR A 429 -18.74 -39.57 10.53
CA TYR A 429 -17.54 -39.17 9.82
C TYR A 429 -16.77 -38.30 10.81
N ASP A 430 -15.78 -38.93 11.44
CA ASP A 430 -14.59 -38.22 11.89
C ASP A 430 -14.11 -37.43 10.67
N TYR A 431 -14.50 -36.16 10.60
CA TYR A 431 -13.76 -35.22 9.78
C TYR A 431 -12.39 -35.16 10.44
N LYS A 432 -11.43 -35.89 9.84
CA LYS A 432 -10.05 -35.44 9.86
C LYS A 432 -10.12 -33.95 9.54
N ASP A 433 -9.50 -33.13 10.37
CA ASP A 433 -9.06 -31.81 9.96
C ASP A 433 -8.57 -31.96 8.51
N GLU A 434 -9.37 -31.50 7.56
CA GLU A 434 -8.80 -30.97 6.34
C GLU A 434 -8.00 -29.80 6.88
N THR A 435 -6.72 -30.09 7.10
CA THR A 435 -5.68 -29.12 7.31
C THR A 435 -6.11 -27.90 6.52
N GLU A 436 -6.31 -26.81 7.25
CA GLU A 436 -6.23 -25.47 6.68
C GLU A 436 -5.22 -25.52 5.55
N ASN A 437 -5.53 -24.93 4.40
CA ASN A 437 -4.48 -24.52 3.48
C ASN A 437 -3.60 -23.50 4.23
N ILE A 438 -2.81 -23.98 5.19
CA ILE A 438 -1.45 -23.56 5.42
C ILE A 438 -0.79 -23.95 4.09
N GLU A 439 -0.91 -23.07 3.10
CA GLU A 439 0.10 -23.04 2.05
C GLU A 439 1.42 -23.04 2.81
N GLU A 440 2.17 -24.12 2.63
CA GLU A 440 3.44 -24.35 3.29
C GLU A 440 4.33 -23.15 2.97
N TYR A 441 4.39 -22.19 3.90
CA TYR A 441 5.24 -21.01 3.82
C TYR A 441 6.67 -21.51 3.96
N ASN A 442 7.20 -21.97 2.83
CA ASN A 442 8.55 -22.44 2.74
C ASN A 442 9.48 -21.26 2.96
N TYR A 443 10.11 -21.24 4.13
CA TYR A 443 11.34 -20.51 4.35
C TYR A 443 12.44 -21.24 3.57
N TYR A 444 12.46 -21.09 2.26
CA TYR A 444 13.62 -21.48 1.51
C TYR A 444 14.73 -20.49 1.87
N TYR A 445 15.82 -21.01 2.42
CA TYR A 445 17.13 -20.40 2.25
C TYR A 445 17.39 -20.38 0.74
N TYR A 446 16.89 -19.34 0.08
CA TYR A 446 17.10 -19.13 -1.33
C TYR A 446 18.60 -18.92 -1.55
N ASN A 447 19.16 -19.65 -2.50
CA ASN A 447 20.43 -19.21 -3.08
C ASN A 447 20.17 -17.89 -3.84
N GLU A 448 21.21 -17.10 -4.11
CA GLU A 448 21.05 -15.78 -4.74
C GLU A 448 20.28 -15.83 -6.08
N GLU A 449 20.35 -16.92 -6.84
CA GLU A 449 19.62 -17.08 -8.10
C GLU A 449 18.10 -17.22 -7.87
N SER A 450 17.69 -18.06 -6.92
CA SER A 450 16.28 -18.25 -6.59
C SER A 450 15.64 -17.04 -5.89
N GLN A 451 16.43 -16.24 -5.17
CA GLN A 451 15.96 -14.97 -4.62
C GLN A 451 15.68 -13.95 -5.73
N LYS A 452 16.57 -13.84 -6.73
CA LYS A 452 16.37 -12.97 -7.89
C LYS A 452 15.15 -13.36 -8.71
N GLU A 453 14.94 -14.67 -8.92
CA GLU A 453 13.74 -15.18 -9.60
C GLU A 453 12.45 -14.86 -8.83
N PHE A 454 12.47 -14.98 -7.50
CA PHE A 454 11.33 -14.57 -6.67
C PHE A 454 11.05 -13.07 -6.76
N GLU A 455 12.08 -12.23 -6.66
CA GLU A 455 11.96 -10.77 -6.78
C GLU A 455 11.44 -10.36 -8.16
N GLU A 456 11.91 -11.00 -9.24
CA GLU A 456 11.42 -10.75 -10.60
C GLU A 456 9.95 -11.15 -10.76
N ASN A 457 9.55 -12.32 -10.23
CA ASN A 457 8.15 -12.75 -10.26
C ASN A 457 7.24 -11.84 -9.42
N LEU A 458 7.71 -11.40 -8.24
CA LEU A 458 7.00 -10.45 -7.37
C LEU A 458 6.75 -9.13 -8.11
N GLU A 459 7.78 -8.59 -8.74
CA GLU A 459 7.71 -7.34 -9.49
C GLU A 459 6.83 -7.47 -10.74
N ASN A 460 6.89 -8.61 -11.43
CA ASN A 460 6.02 -8.90 -12.57
C ASN A 460 4.54 -8.98 -12.15
N ASN A 461 4.20 -9.74 -11.10
CA ASN A 461 2.83 -9.84 -10.60
C ASN A 461 2.29 -8.47 -10.15
N PHE A 462 3.11 -7.69 -9.45
CA PHE A 462 2.75 -6.33 -9.05
C PHE A 462 2.47 -5.44 -10.27
N ASN A 463 3.36 -5.41 -11.26
CA ASN A 463 3.17 -4.59 -12.46
C ASN A 463 2.00 -5.06 -13.34
N ASP A 464 1.78 -6.36 -13.46
CA ASP A 464 0.68 -6.95 -14.24
C ASP A 464 -0.69 -6.67 -13.60
N THR A 465 -0.78 -6.77 -12.27
CA THR A 465 -2.03 -6.50 -11.55
C THR A 465 -2.34 -5.02 -11.47
N ASN A 466 -1.33 -4.15 -11.38
CA ASN A 466 -1.53 -2.69 -11.45
C ASN A 466 -2.07 -2.22 -12.82
N ASN A 467 -1.78 -2.94 -13.91
CA ASN A 467 -2.34 -2.65 -15.24
C ASN A 467 -3.82 -3.04 -15.38
N LYS A 468 -4.33 -3.90 -14.49
CA LYS A 468 -5.68 -4.46 -14.51
C LYS A 468 -6.61 -3.90 -13.46
N ILE A 469 -6.19 -2.84 -12.76
CA ILE A 469 -7.10 -2.01 -11.97
C ILE A 469 -7.90 -1.18 -12.99
N GLU A 470 -8.71 -1.86 -13.81
CA GLU A 470 -9.97 -1.28 -14.26
C GLU A 470 -10.67 -0.82 -13.00
N GLU A 471 -11.37 0.32 -13.07
CA GLU A 471 -12.17 0.84 -11.98
C GLU A 471 -13.05 -0.30 -11.41
N ASP A 472 -12.55 -1.02 -10.40
CA ASP A 472 -13.29 -2.05 -9.67
C ASP A 472 -14.26 -1.37 -8.67
N TYR A 473 -14.62 -0.12 -9.00
CA TYR A 473 -15.97 0.39 -8.84
C TYR A 473 -17.00 -0.36 -9.72
N ASN A 474 -16.59 -1.31 -10.57
CA ASN A 474 -17.46 -2.09 -11.46
C ASN A 474 -16.90 -3.51 -11.72
N SER A 475 -17.13 -4.46 -10.81
CA SER A 475 -17.21 -5.88 -11.19
C SER A 475 -18.64 -6.40 -11.06
N ASP A 476 -19.38 -6.21 -12.16
CA ASP A 476 -20.52 -7.03 -12.54
C ASP A 476 -20.04 -8.47 -12.79
N TYR A 477 -20.26 -9.37 -11.84
CA TYR A 477 -20.33 -10.81 -12.13
C TYR A 477 -21.43 -11.45 -11.28
N TYR A 478 -22.60 -11.57 -11.91
CA TYR A 478 -23.55 -12.70 -11.94
C TYR A 478 -24.96 -12.16 -12.25
N TYR A 479 -25.16 -11.63 -13.47
CA TYR A 479 -26.49 -11.76 -14.09
C TYR A 479 -26.56 -13.17 -14.66
N TYR A 480 -27.19 -14.09 -13.93
CA TYR A 480 -27.68 -15.31 -14.54
C TYR A 480 -28.69 -14.92 -15.61
N TYR A 481 -28.40 -15.34 -16.85
CA TYR A 481 -29.37 -15.40 -17.94
C TYR A 481 -30.60 -16.16 -17.43
N TYR A 482 -31.69 -15.45 -17.19
CA TYR A 482 -33.02 -16.02 -17.36
C TYR A 482 -33.28 -16.05 -18.87
N GLU A 483 -33.09 -17.22 -19.49
CA GLU A 483 -33.87 -17.54 -20.69
C GLU A 483 -35.32 -17.68 -20.21
N ASP A 484 -36.08 -16.60 -20.34
CA ASP A 484 -37.53 -16.69 -20.41
C ASP A 484 -37.86 -17.47 -21.69
N GLU A 485 -38.02 -18.80 -21.56
CA GLU A 485 -38.86 -19.56 -22.48
C GLU A 485 -40.31 -19.07 -22.32
N SER A 486 -40.60 -17.92 -22.93
CA SER A 486 -41.98 -17.59 -23.26
C SER A 486 -42.33 -18.31 -24.56
N ASP A 487 -42.84 -19.53 -24.39
CA ASP A 487 -43.66 -20.22 -25.39
C ASP A 487 -44.72 -19.25 -25.91
N ASN A 488 -44.56 -18.78 -27.15
CA ASN A 488 -45.66 -18.20 -27.90
C ASN A 488 -45.82 -19.00 -29.20
N TYR A 489 -46.71 -20.00 -29.09
CA TYR A 489 -47.25 -20.74 -30.21
C TYR A 489 -48.10 -19.79 -31.09
N ASP A 490 -47.51 -19.26 -32.15
CA ASP A 490 -48.27 -18.64 -33.23
C ASP A 490 -48.82 -19.73 -34.16
N TYR A 491 -50.11 -20.02 -34.00
CA TYR A 491 -50.92 -20.76 -34.95
C TYR A 491 -51.27 -19.86 -36.14
N TYR A 492 -50.84 -20.25 -37.34
CA TYR A 492 -51.38 -19.74 -38.60
C TYR A 492 -52.89 -20.05 -38.71
N ASN A 493 -53.70 -19.06 -39.11
CA ASN A 493 -54.45 -19.11 -40.38
C ASN A 493 -55.35 -17.89 -40.66
N GLU A 494 -55.22 -17.43 -41.92
CA GLU A 494 -56.28 -17.02 -42.85
C GLU A 494 -57.25 -15.86 -42.50
N TYR A 495 -56.98 -14.66 -43.01
CA TYR A 495 -57.53 -14.09 -44.28
C TYR A 495 -57.26 -12.59 -44.38
#